data_AF-A0A6M0ABQ6-F1
#
_entry.id   AF-A0A6M0ABQ6-F1
#
_cell.length_a   1.000
_cell.length_b   1.000
_cell.length_c   1.000
_cell.angle_alpha   90.00
_cell.angle_beta   90.00
_cell.angle_gamma   90.00
#
_symmetry.space_group_name_H-M   'P 1'
#
loop_
_entity.id
_entity.type
_entity.pdbx_description
1 polymer ?
#
loop_
_entity_poly.entity_id
_entity_poly.type
_entity_poly.pdbx_seq_one_letter_code
_entity_poly.pdbx_strand_id
1 'polypeptide(L)'
;MTEAPNRTIPSGLPGGTPRGKKTEVNSRASREMQRQLRRENESATILALMGYDVEQNPPTLPNGKNPDYKIEGQIFDHYTPPTSNPDQIR
;
A
#
# COMPACT_ATOMS: atom_id res chain seq x y z
N MET A 1 -29.37 -4.97 9.30
CA MET A 1 -28.00 -5.46 9.59
C MET A 1 -27.08 -4.67 8.68
N THR A 2 -26.33 -3.72 9.21
CA THR A 2 -25.33 -2.95 8.44
C THR A 2 -24.16 -3.88 8.16
N GLU A 3 -23.87 -4.19 6.89
CA GLU A 3 -22.64 -4.92 6.55
C GLU A 3 -21.45 -4.12 7.09
N ALA A 4 -20.59 -4.78 7.86
CA ALA A 4 -19.31 -4.19 8.23
C ALA A 4 -18.55 -3.88 6.92
N PRO A 5 -17.85 -2.74 6.82
CA PRO A 5 -17.02 -2.48 5.64
C PRO A 5 -16.08 -3.66 5.42
N ASN A 6 -15.91 -4.08 4.17
CA ASN A 6 -15.03 -5.16 3.78
C ASN A 6 -13.59 -4.83 4.24
N ARG A 7 -13.21 -5.34 5.42
CA ARG A 7 -11.91 -5.10 6.08
C ARG A 7 -11.06 -6.34 5.94
N THR A 8 -9.78 -6.15 5.65
CA THR A 8 -8.78 -7.22 5.73
C THR A 8 -8.34 -7.41 7.18
N ILE A 9 -8.07 -8.67 7.54
CA ILE A 9 -7.57 -9.09 8.86
C ILE A 9 -6.23 -9.79 8.61
N PRO A 10 -5.19 -9.52 9.42
CA PRO A 10 -3.88 -10.14 9.20
C PRO A 10 -3.97 -11.66 9.32
N SER A 11 -3.45 -12.39 8.33
CA SER A 11 -3.43 -13.86 8.32
C SER A 11 -2.09 -14.46 8.77
N GLY A 12 -1.03 -13.65 8.79
CA GLY A 12 0.33 -14.05 9.16
C GLY A 12 0.72 -13.72 10.60
N LEU A 13 1.92 -14.15 10.97
CA LEU A 13 2.56 -13.75 12.23
C LEU A 13 3.20 -12.35 12.09
N PRO A 14 3.21 -11.54 13.17
CA PRO A 14 3.97 -10.30 13.19
C PRO A 14 5.47 -10.52 12.90
N GLY A 15 6.12 -9.50 12.35
CA GLY A 15 7.53 -9.55 11.96
C GLY A 15 7.77 -10.01 10.52
N GLY A 16 6.72 -10.09 9.70
CA GLY A 16 6.82 -10.41 8.28
C GLY A 16 7.46 -9.30 7.44
N THR A 17 7.80 -9.65 6.20
CA THR A 17 8.30 -8.71 5.18
C THR A 17 7.38 -8.75 3.95
N PRO A 18 7.14 -7.63 3.27
CA PRO A 18 6.31 -7.61 2.07
C PRO A 18 6.97 -8.43 0.95
N ARG A 19 6.14 -9.07 0.13
CA ARG A 19 6.52 -9.78 -1.09
C ARG A 19 6.44 -8.84 -2.31
N GLY A 20 6.88 -9.33 -3.46
CA GLY A 20 6.82 -8.58 -4.72
C GLY A 20 8.00 -7.63 -4.91
N LYS A 21 8.00 -6.89 -6.02
CA LYS A 21 9.09 -5.95 -6.32
C LYS A 21 8.82 -4.64 -5.59
N LYS A 22 9.77 -4.18 -4.80
CA LYS A 22 9.72 -2.85 -4.17
C LYS A 22 9.73 -1.75 -5.23
N THR A 23 8.92 -0.69 -5.03
CA THR A 23 8.89 0.46 -5.93
C THR A 23 10.19 1.24 -5.87
N GLU A 24 10.81 1.48 -7.03
CA GLU A 24 12.08 2.18 -7.14
C GLU A 24 11.89 3.70 -6.97
N VAL A 25 12.61 4.29 -6.01
CA VAL A 25 12.57 5.74 -5.78
C VAL A 25 13.59 6.42 -6.69
N ASN A 26 13.13 6.93 -7.83
CA ASN A 26 13.98 7.66 -8.77
C ASN A 26 14.51 8.96 -8.14
N SER A 27 15.84 9.08 -8.01
CA SER A 27 16.50 10.26 -7.43
C SER A 27 16.32 11.54 -8.25
N ARG A 28 15.98 11.43 -9.53
CA ARG A 28 15.68 12.56 -10.42
C ARG A 28 14.23 13.04 -10.38
N ALA A 29 13.33 12.31 -9.72
CA ALA A 29 11.94 12.72 -9.57
C ALA A 29 11.79 13.92 -8.62
N SER A 30 10.64 14.59 -8.64
CA SER A 30 10.35 15.68 -7.70
C SER A 30 10.44 15.18 -6.24
N ARG A 31 10.74 16.08 -5.30
CA ARG A 31 10.78 15.72 -3.86
C ARG A 31 9.44 15.16 -3.37
N GLU A 32 8.35 15.65 -3.91
CA GLU A 32 7.00 15.17 -3.58
C GLU A 32 6.80 13.73 -4.05
N MET A 33 7.12 13.44 -5.31
CA MET A 33 7.05 12.08 -5.86
C MET A 33 7.96 11.13 -5.09
N GLN A 34 9.20 11.54 -4.79
CA GLN A 34 10.11 10.74 -3.97
C GLN A 34 9.53 10.45 -2.58
N ARG A 35 8.86 11.43 -1.94
CA ARG A 35 8.20 11.23 -0.65
C ARG A 35 7.05 10.23 -0.75
N GLN A 36 6.21 10.33 -1.79
CA GLN A 36 5.09 9.40 -2.02
C GLN A 36 5.60 7.95 -2.17
N LEU A 37 6.57 7.72 -3.06
CA LEU A 37 7.15 6.39 -3.29
C LEU A 37 7.86 5.81 -2.06
N ARG A 38 8.48 6.66 -1.23
CA ARG A 38 9.08 6.21 0.05
C ARG A 38 8.02 5.76 1.05
N ARG A 39 6.93 6.52 1.18
CA ARG A 39 5.84 6.22 2.12
C ARG A 39 5.03 5.00 1.70
N GLU A 40 4.89 4.78 0.41
CA GLU A 40 4.30 3.56 -0.13
C GLU A 40 5.09 2.34 0.34
N ASN A 41 6.40 2.34 0.07
CA ASN A 41 7.30 1.28 0.51
C ASN A 41 7.36 1.08 2.04
N GLU A 42 7.34 2.18 2.80
CA GLU A 42 7.31 2.15 4.27
C GLU A 42 6.01 1.53 4.78
N SER A 43 4.88 1.87 4.18
CA SER A 43 3.56 1.34 4.54
C SER A 43 3.47 -0.16 4.27
N ALA A 44 3.97 -0.63 3.13
CA ALA A 44 4.06 -2.06 2.84
C ALA A 44 4.87 -2.82 3.91
N THR A 45 5.99 -2.21 4.35
CA THR A 45 6.84 -2.78 5.41
C THR A 45 6.10 -2.84 6.74
N ILE A 46 5.45 -1.75 7.16
CA ILE A 46 4.70 -1.69 8.43
C ILE A 46 3.56 -2.72 8.44
N LEU A 47 2.78 -2.80 7.37
CA LEU A 47 1.67 -3.74 7.28
C LEU A 47 2.14 -5.20 7.37
N ALA A 48 3.21 -5.56 6.66
CA ALA A 48 3.79 -6.90 6.76
C ALA A 48 4.35 -7.19 8.16
N LEU A 49 5.00 -6.22 8.80
CA LEU A 49 5.44 -6.33 10.19
C LEU A 49 4.27 -6.55 11.16
N MET A 50 3.09 -6.02 10.86
CA MET A 50 1.86 -6.24 11.64
C MET A 50 1.19 -7.59 11.36
N GLY A 51 1.72 -8.41 10.45
CA GLY A 51 1.23 -9.76 10.15
C GLY A 51 0.31 -9.84 8.93
N TYR A 52 0.18 -8.76 8.15
CA TYR A 52 -0.55 -8.84 6.89
C TYR A 52 0.29 -9.50 5.78
N ASP A 53 -0.31 -10.34 4.95
CA ASP A 53 0.28 -10.73 3.67
C ASP A 53 0.18 -9.57 2.69
N VAL A 54 1.31 -8.91 2.41
CA VAL A 54 1.41 -7.75 1.53
C VAL A 54 2.27 -8.11 0.34
N GLU A 55 1.71 -7.99 -0.86
CA GLU A 55 2.44 -8.06 -2.14
C GLU A 55 2.49 -6.66 -2.77
N GLN A 56 3.71 -6.12 -2.92
CA GLN A 56 3.95 -4.85 -3.63
C GLN A 56 4.00 -5.05 -5.14
N ASN A 57 3.45 -4.09 -5.88
CA ASN A 57 3.40 -4.11 -7.34
C ASN A 57 2.91 -5.48 -7.88
N PRO A 58 1.71 -5.95 -7.48
CA PRO A 58 1.15 -7.19 -8.00
C PRO A 58 0.92 -7.08 -9.53
N PRO A 59 0.66 -8.20 -10.21
CA PRO A 59 0.40 -8.19 -11.65
C PRO A 59 -0.68 -7.20 -12.07
N THR A 60 -0.50 -6.60 -13.24
CA THR A 60 -1.49 -5.71 -13.87
C THR A 60 -2.86 -6.40 -13.93
N LEU A 61 -3.89 -5.68 -13.48
CA LEU A 61 -5.25 -6.19 -13.47
C LEU A 61 -5.82 -6.28 -14.90
N PRO A 62 -6.86 -7.12 -15.15
CA PRO A 62 -7.48 -7.25 -16.47
C PRO A 62 -8.01 -5.93 -17.06
N ASN A 63 -8.32 -4.95 -16.21
CA ASN A 63 -8.73 -3.60 -16.61
C ASN A 63 -7.56 -2.64 -16.89
N GLY A 64 -6.32 -3.15 -16.92
CA GLY A 64 -5.11 -2.38 -17.20
C GLY A 64 -4.58 -1.55 -16.03
N LYS A 65 -5.20 -1.61 -14.84
CA LYS A 65 -4.69 -0.90 -13.65
C LYS A 65 -3.50 -1.62 -13.03
N ASN A 66 -2.56 -0.84 -12.51
CA ASN A 66 -1.42 -1.31 -11.74
C ASN A 66 -1.58 -0.79 -10.31
N PRO A 67 -2.16 -1.60 -9.40
CA PRO A 67 -2.33 -1.17 -8.03
C PRO A 67 -1.02 -1.26 -7.26
N ASP A 68 -0.91 -0.51 -6.17
CA ASP A 68 0.30 -0.50 -5.36
C ASP A 68 0.45 -1.82 -4.56
N TYR A 69 -0.66 -2.36 -4.06
CA TYR A 69 -0.66 -3.54 -3.20
C TYR A 69 -1.74 -4.57 -3.54
N LYS A 70 -1.42 -5.83 -3.23
CA LYS A 70 -2.41 -6.84 -2.87
C LYS A 70 -2.19 -7.24 -1.41
N ILE A 71 -3.14 -6.89 -0.54
CA ILE A 71 -3.10 -7.14 0.91
C ILE A 71 -4.18 -8.16 1.24
N GLU A 72 -3.80 -9.32 1.78
CA GLU A 72 -4.73 -10.41 2.13
C GLU A 72 -5.66 -10.79 0.95
N GLY A 73 -5.09 -10.79 -0.26
CA GLY A 73 -5.81 -11.07 -1.51
C GLY A 73 -6.67 -9.93 -2.06
N GLN A 74 -6.79 -8.80 -1.36
CA GLN A 74 -7.54 -7.62 -1.80
C GLN A 74 -6.63 -6.54 -2.37
N ILE A 75 -7.11 -5.79 -3.37
CA ILE A 75 -6.33 -4.76 -4.06
C ILE A 75 -6.44 -3.41 -3.36
N PHE A 76 -5.32 -2.73 -3.15
CA PHE A 76 -5.26 -1.41 -2.54
C PHE A 76 -4.26 -0.49 -3.25
N ASP A 77 -4.57 0.80 -3.25
CA ASP A 77 -3.65 1.87 -3.66
C ASP A 77 -3.19 2.66 -2.43
N HIS A 78 -1.94 3.10 -2.45
CA HIS A 78 -1.36 3.91 -1.40
C HIS A 78 -1.73 5.37 -1.60
N TYR A 79 -2.41 5.93 -0.60
CA TYR A 79 -2.66 7.36 -0.57
C TYR A 79 -1.77 8.03 0.48
N THR A 80 -0.94 8.98 0.04
CA THR A 80 -0.21 9.89 0.92
C THR A 80 -0.85 11.27 0.82
N PRO A 81 -1.62 11.70 1.84
CA PRO A 81 -2.14 13.05 1.90
C PRO A 81 -1.02 14.11 1.81
N PRO A 82 -1.22 15.19 1.03
CA PRO A 82 -0.30 16.33 1.03
C PRO A 82 -0.45 17.21 2.28
N THR A 83 -1.56 17.05 3.00
CA THR A 83 -1.99 17.87 4.12
C THR A 83 -2.43 16.99 5.29
N SER A 84 -2.33 17.52 6.51
CA SER A 84 -2.88 16.89 7.71
C SER A 84 -4.32 17.34 8.02
N ASN A 85 -4.88 18.25 7.22
CA ASN A 85 -6.27 18.69 7.39
C ASN A 85 -7.23 17.57 6.94
N PRO A 86 -8.04 16.98 7.85
CA PRO A 86 -8.97 15.91 7.51
C PRO A 86 -10.00 16.31 6.45
N ASP A 87 -10.45 17.56 6.44
CA ASP A 87 -11.46 18.06 5.48
C ASP A 87 -10.92 18.13 4.04
N GLN A 88 -9.59 18.01 3.88
CA GLN A 88 -8.90 18.03 2.59
C GLN A 88 -8.39 16.64 2.17
N ILE A 89 -8.67 15.61 2.96
CA ILE A 89 -8.40 14.20 2.65
C ILE A 89 -9.66 13.62 2.00
N ARG A 90 -9.51 12.93 0.87
CA ARG A 90 -10.62 12.36 0.11
C ARG A 90 -10.39 10.88 -0.17
#